data_AF-A0A840MXX2-F1
#
_entry.id   AF-A0A840MXX2-F1
#
_cell.length_a   1.000
_cell.length_b   1.000
_cell.length_c   1.000
_cell.angle_alpha   90.00
_cell.angle_beta   90.00
_cell.angle_gamma   90.00
#
_symmetry.space_group_name_H-M   'P 1'
#
loop_
_entity.id
_entity.type
_entity.pdbx_description
1 polymer ?
#
loop_
_entity_poly.entity_id
_entity_poly.type
_entity_poly.pdbx_seq_one_letter_code
_entity_poly.pdbx_strand_id
1 'polypeptide(L)'
;MTPQESVLDAVLRARGILAEYIEPGPRDCAQTLSRLFVIFDDEKLTTAINILSLEAVSAAMAEADTTKRSPASPRRRRTTG
;
A
#
# COMPACT_ATOMS: atom_id res chain seq x y z
N MET A 1 4.98 -5.37 15.06
CA MET A 1 4.34 -4.38 14.20
C MET A 1 4.21 -5.00 12.81
N THR A 2 3.00 -5.03 12.25
CA THR A 2 2.75 -5.51 10.89
C THR A 2 3.23 -4.49 9.84
N PRO A 3 3.39 -4.87 8.57
CA PRO A 3 3.69 -3.92 7.50
C PRO A 3 2.64 -2.79 7.41
N GLN A 4 1.36 -3.13 7.55
CA GLN A 4 0.25 -2.17 7.53
C GLN A 4 0.34 -1.18 8.72
N GLU A 5 0.60 -1.68 9.93
CA GLU A 5 0.81 -0.84 11.11
C GLU A 5 2.02 0.08 10.95
N SER A 6 3.09 -0.40 10.31
CA SER A 6 4.30 0.39 10.07
C SER A 6 4.06 1.57 9.15
N VAL A 7 3.31 1.36 8.06
CA VAL A 7 2.91 2.42 7.14
C VAL A 7 1.96 3.40 7.83
N LEU A 8 0.97 2.91 8.58
CA LEU A 8 0.03 3.76 9.31
C LEU A 8 0.73 4.63 10.34
N ASP A 9 1.66 4.07 11.12
CA ASP A 9 2.45 4.81 12.10
C ASP A 9 3.27 5.92 11.43
N ALA A 10 3.96 5.62 10.32
CA ALA A 10 4.69 6.63 9.56
C ALA A 10 3.80 7.78 9.06
N VAL A 11 2.59 7.48 8.57
CA VAL A 11 1.62 8.50 8.16
C VAL A 11 1.17 9.36 9.34
N LEU A 12 0.91 8.76 10.50
CA LEU A 12 0.52 9.49 11.70
C LEU A 12 1.64 10.42 12.18
N ARG A 13 2.89 9.95 12.20
CA ARG A 13 4.07 10.77 12.54
C ARG A 13 4.24 11.94 11.56
N ALA A 14 4.12 11.69 10.26
CA ALA A 14 4.23 12.73 9.24
C ALA A 14 3.11 13.78 9.37
N ARG A 15 1.88 13.34 9.64
CA ARG A 15 0.75 14.23 9.91
C ARG A 15 0.99 15.08 11.16
N GLY A 16 1.58 14.52 12.22
CA GLY A 16 1.96 15.27 13.42
C GLY A 16 2.94 16.40 13.11
N ILE A 17 4.00 16.11 12.34
CA ILE A 17 4.98 17.13 11.91
C ILE A 17 4.31 18.24 11.08
N LEU A 18 3.40 17.89 10.18
CA LEU A 18 2.67 18.87 9.37
C LEU A 18 1.70 19.70 10.21
N ALA A 19 1.04 19.09 11.20
CA ALA A 19 0.16 19.78 12.14
C ALA A 19 0.94 20.85 12.93
N GLU A 20 2.12 20.50 13.46
CA GLU A 20 2.99 21.45 14.14
C GLU A 20 3.44 22.61 13.23
N TYR A 21 3.67 22.35 11.94
CA TYR A 21 4.09 23.39 11.00
C TYR A 21 2.98 24.41 10.66
N ILE A 22 1.71 23.98 10.65
CA ILE A 22 0.58 24.87 10.34
C ILE A 22 0.11 25.71 11.53
N GLU A 23 0.48 25.34 12.76
CA GLU A 23 0.18 26.10 13.97
C GLU A 23 0.66 27.57 13.85
N PRO A 24 -0.03 28.53 14.49
CA PRO A 24 0.40 29.93 14.48
C PRO A 24 1.76 30.11 15.16
N GLY A 25 2.70 30.75 14.46
CA GLY A 25 4.02 31.06 15.01
C GLY A 25 5.10 31.18 13.95
N PRO A 26 6.36 31.41 14.36
CA PRO A 26 7.52 31.31 13.48
C PRO A 26 7.61 29.90 12.90
N ARG A 27 7.75 29.80 11.57
CA ARG A 27 7.83 28.53 10.85
C ARG A 27 9.24 28.30 10.34
N ASP A 28 9.72 27.09 10.50
CA ASP A 28 10.97 26.63 9.94
C ASP A 28 10.72 25.50 8.93
N CYS A 29 10.59 25.88 7.65
CA CYS A 29 10.37 24.93 6.57
C CYS A 29 11.51 23.91 6.47
N ALA A 30 12.75 24.33 6.68
CA ALA A 30 13.91 23.46 6.52
C ALA A 30 13.94 22.39 7.61
N GLN A 31 13.63 22.77 8.85
CA GLN A 31 13.50 21.83 9.95
C GLN A 31 12.32 20.87 9.75
N THR A 32 11.16 21.37 9.33
CA THR A 32 9.98 20.53 9.03
C THR A 32 10.28 19.50 7.94
N LEU A 33 10.91 19.92 6.83
CA LEU A 33 11.31 19.00 5.76
C LEU A 33 12.33 17.97 6.24
N SER A 34 13.31 18.38 7.06
CA SER A 34 14.30 17.46 7.64
C SER A 34 13.64 16.38 8.49
N ARG A 35 12.65 16.74 9.31
CA ARG A 35 11.89 15.79 10.13
C ARG A 35 11.05 14.83 9.28
N LEU A 36 10.47 15.29 8.17
CA LEU A 36 9.76 14.42 7.23
C LEU A 36 10.71 13.45 6.53
N PHE A 37 11.89 13.89 6.12
CA PHE A 37 12.89 13.02 5.49
C PHE A 37 13.31 11.87 6.40
N VAL A 38 13.47 12.12 7.71
CA VAL A 38 13.79 11.04 8.67
C VAL A 38 12.71 9.95 8.70
N ILE A 39 11.44 10.29 8.47
CA ILE A 39 10.38 9.28 8.39
C ILE A 39 10.49 8.46 7.10
N PHE A 40 10.81 9.12 5.98
CA PHE A 40 10.91 8.47 4.68
C PHE A 40 12.18 7.64 4.49
N ASP A 41 13.24 7.96 5.24
CA ASP A 41 14.51 7.23 5.27
C ASP A 41 14.48 6.02 6.24
N ASP A 42 13.34 5.73 6.86
CA ASP A 42 13.16 4.58 7.76
C ASP A 42 13.12 3.27 6.97
N GLU A 43 14.21 2.48 7.04
CA GLU A 43 14.32 1.17 6.37
C GLU A 43 13.14 0.22 6.68
N LYS A 44 12.56 0.33 7.89
CA LYS A 44 11.41 -0.50 8.27
C LYS A 44 10.17 -0.09 7.50
N LEU A 45 9.98 1.22 7.27
CA LEU A 45 8.90 1.73 6.44
C LEU A 45 9.07 1.28 4.99
N THR A 46 10.29 1.41 4.43
CA THR A 46 10.59 0.94 3.07
C THR A 46 10.31 -0.55 2.92
N THR A 47 10.74 -1.35 3.89
CA THR A 47 10.51 -2.80 3.89
C THR A 47 9.02 -3.13 3.97
N ALA A 48 8.27 -2.43 4.83
CA ALA A 48 6.83 -2.61 4.96
C ALA A 48 6.08 -2.31 3.65
N ILE A 49 6.44 -1.20 2.98
CA ILE A 49 5.85 -0.83 1.68
C ILE A 49 6.15 -1.90 0.61
N ASN A 50 7.37 -2.43 0.58
CA ASN A 50 7.76 -3.47 -0.37
C ASN A 50 6.97 -4.77 -0.15
N ILE A 51 6.78 -5.19 1.11
CA ILE A 51 5.97 -6.37 1.44
C ILE A 51 4.54 -6.19 0.95
N LEU A 52 3.89 -5.06 1.28
CA LEU A 52 2.51 -4.78 0.87
C LEU A 52 2.36 -4.70 -0.65
N SER A 53 3.35 -4.13 -1.33
CA SER A 53 3.37 -4.02 -2.78
C SER A 53 3.47 -5.41 -3.43
N LEU A 54 4.32 -6.28 -2.89
CA LEU A 54 4.46 -7.65 -3.38
C LEU A 54 3.19 -8.47 -3.15
N GLU A 55 2.58 -8.34 -1.97
CA GLU A 55 1.29 -8.96 -1.64
C GLU A 55 0.21 -8.52 -2.65
N ALA A 56 0.09 -7.23 -2.92
CA ALA A 56 -0.87 -6.69 -3.90
C ALA A 56 -0.63 -7.23 -5.32
N VAL A 57 0.63 -7.31 -5.76
CA VAL A 57 0.98 -7.88 -7.08
C VAL A 57 0.64 -9.36 -7.15
N SER A 58 0.97 -10.13 -6.11
CA SER A 58 0.66 -11.57 -6.06
C SER A 58 -0.85 -11.84 -6.10
N ALA A 59 -1.65 -11.06 -5.39
CA ALA A 59 -3.10 -11.15 -5.41
C ALA A 59 -3.64 -10.86 -6.82
N ALA A 60 -3.14 -9.81 -7.48
CA ALA A 60 -3.53 -9.48 -8.85
C ALA A 60 -3.17 -10.59 -9.86
N MET A 61 -2.02 -11.24 -9.69
CA MET A 61 -1.63 -12.39 -10.53
C MET A 61 -2.53 -13.61 -10.31
N ALA A 62 -2.89 -13.90 -9.05
CA ALA A 62 -3.81 -15.00 -8.73
C ALA A 62 -5.18 -14.80 -9.37
N GLU A 63 -5.72 -13.58 -9.31
CA GLU A 63 -7.00 -13.20 -9.96
C GLU A 63 -6.93 -13.30 -11.50
N ALA A 64 -5.78 -12.98 -12.11
CA ALA A 64 -5.59 -13.14 -13.54
C ALA A 64 -5.58 -14.62 -13.98
N ASP A 65 -4.98 -15.50 -13.16
CA ASP A 65 -4.90 -16.94 -13.43
C ASP A 65 -6.24 -17.65 -13.23
N THR A 66 -7.04 -17.26 -12.24
CA THR A 66 -8.41 -17.79 -12.05
C THR A 66 -9.32 -17.42 -13.22
N THR A 67 -9.16 -16.21 -13.76
CA THR A 67 -9.93 -15.73 -14.92
C THR A 67 -9.54 -16.48 -16.21
N LYS A 68 -8.26 -16.82 -16.40
CA LYS A 68 -7.80 -17.64 -17.55
C LYS A 68 -8.17 -19.12 -17.46
N ARG A 69 -8.33 -19.68 -16.25
CA ARG A 69 -8.65 -21.10 -16.03
C ARG A 69 -10.13 -21.46 -16.11
N SER A 70 -11.05 -20.52 -16.37
CA SER A 70 -12.44 -20.87 -16.66
C SER A 70 -12.54 -21.68 -17.97
N PRO A 71 -12.88 -22.99 -17.92
CA PRO A 71 -12.92 -23.82 -19.11
C PRO A 71 -14.33 -23.84 -19.71
N ALA A 72 -14.38 -23.68 -21.04
CA ALA A 72 -15.25 -24.36 -21.99
C ALA A 72 -16.72 -24.64 -21.59
N SER A 73 -17.60 -23.90 -22.27
CA SER A 73 -18.95 -24.27 -22.75
C SER A 73 -19.51 -25.64 -22.30
N PRO A 74 -20.66 -25.69 -21.60
CA PRO A 74 -21.41 -26.92 -21.50
C PRO A 74 -22.00 -27.27 -22.86
N ARG A 75 -21.52 -28.40 -23.43
CA ARG A 75 -22.11 -29.15 -24.54
C ARG A 75 -23.64 -29.06 -24.55
N ARG A 76 -24.21 -28.49 -25.63
CA ARG A 76 -25.63 -28.68 -25.99
C ARG A 76 -25.91 -30.18 -26.10
N ARG A 77 -26.68 -30.74 -25.16
CA ARG A 77 -27.27 -32.08 -25.33
C ARG A 77 -28.33 -31.99 -26.42
N ARG A 78 -28.03 -32.65 -27.54
CA ARG A 78 -28.97 -33.01 -28.59
C ARG A 78 -29.70 -34.27 -28.12
N THR A 79 -31.00 -34.19 -27.84
CA THR A 79 -31.87 -35.36 -27.72
C THR A 79 -32.83 -35.36 -28.90
N THR A 80 -32.49 -36.20 -29.87
CA THR A 80 -33.41 -36.83 -30.82
C THR A 80 -34.20 -37.92 -30.09
N GLY A 81 -35.50 -38.02 -30.34
CA GLY A 81 -36.36 -39.10 -29.87
C GLY A 81 -37.73 -38.60 -29.49
#